data_AF-A0A4R5Y3N0-F1
#
_entry.id   AF-A0A4R5Y3N0-F1
#
_cell.length_a   1.000
_cell.length_b   1.000
_cell.length_c   1.000
_cell.angle_alpha   90.00
_cell.angle_beta   90.00
_cell.angle_gamma   90.00
#
_symmetry.space_group_name_H-M   'P 1'
#
loop_
_entity.id
_entity.type
_entity.pdbx_description
1 polymer ?
#
loop_
_entity_poly.entity_id
_entity_poly.type
_entity_poly.pdbx_seq_one_letter_code
_entity_poly.pdbx_strand_id
1 'polypeptide(L)'
;MGDRGRGDDAGPEHRHGADRGLPGAGPGAGGPPVSVLEWYLCVAAALTVLGSVRLLLARDPLVRLICLNVAGSGALLSLVVLAARSDPPDPVPHALVLTGIVITVAFTGVGLVLLRRTEEAPADPGEAPPGPWGPAGEEGGR
;
A
#
# COMPACT_ATOMS: atom_id res chain seq x y z
N MET A 1 -77.84 15.89 -13.02
CA MET A 1 -76.92 16.05 -11.87
C MET A 1 -75.51 15.83 -12.43
N GLY A 2 -74.84 16.77 -13.08
CA GLY A 2 -74.69 18.19 -12.77
C GLY A 2 -73.21 18.41 -12.46
N ASP A 3 -72.47 18.73 -13.53
CA ASP A 3 -71.05 19.07 -13.65
C ASP A 3 -70.44 19.89 -12.50
N ARG A 4 -69.20 19.57 -12.12
CA ARG A 4 -68.27 20.46 -11.41
C ARG A 4 -66.85 20.24 -11.97
N GLY A 5 -66.49 21.10 -12.93
CA GLY A 5 -65.12 21.37 -13.40
C GLY A 5 -64.18 21.75 -12.26
N ARG A 6 -62.87 21.46 -12.33
CA ARG A 6 -61.82 21.96 -13.26
C ARG A 6 -61.44 23.42 -12.99
N GLY A 7 -60.13 23.63 -12.77
CA GLY A 7 -59.45 24.93 -12.60
C GLY A 7 -59.60 25.43 -11.16
N ASP A 8 -58.62 25.95 -10.44
CA ASP A 8 -57.31 26.57 -10.72
C ASP A 8 -56.55 26.44 -9.36
N ASP A 9 -55.22 26.42 -9.18
CA ASP A 9 -54.13 27.29 -9.59
C ASP A 9 -52.82 26.51 -9.26
N ALA A 10 -51.84 26.35 -10.16
CA ALA A 10 -50.67 27.25 -10.32
C ALA A 10 -50.12 27.79 -8.98
N GLY A 11 -48.90 27.55 -8.52
CA GLY A 11 -47.67 26.97 -9.05
C GLY A 11 -46.63 26.89 -7.90
N PRO A 12 -45.39 26.48 -8.18
CA PRO A 12 -44.38 26.22 -7.14
C PRO A 12 -43.81 27.53 -6.58
N GLU A 13 -43.83 27.69 -5.25
CA GLU A 13 -43.12 28.79 -4.57
C GLU A 13 -41.60 28.57 -4.66
N HIS A 14 -41.01 29.02 -5.77
CA HIS A 14 -39.60 29.35 -5.90
C HIS A 14 -39.31 30.63 -5.11
N ARG A 15 -38.74 30.51 -3.90
CA ARG A 15 -38.12 31.66 -3.22
C ARG A 15 -36.62 31.66 -3.47
N HIS A 16 -36.21 32.66 -4.25
CA HIS A 16 -34.85 33.08 -4.54
C HIS A 16 -34.55 34.35 -3.73
N GLY A 17 -33.36 34.43 -3.13
CA GLY A 17 -32.89 35.62 -2.39
C GLY A 17 -31.95 35.21 -1.25
N ALA A 18 -30.67 34.96 -1.48
CA ALA A 18 -29.63 35.98 -1.70
C ALA A 18 -29.35 36.82 -0.45
N ASP A 19 -28.47 36.32 0.42
CA ASP A 19 -27.53 37.16 1.15
C ASP A 19 -26.25 36.35 1.46
N ARG A 20 -25.37 36.28 0.46
CA ARG A 20 -23.98 35.86 0.61
C ARG A 20 -23.18 37.05 1.09
N GLY A 21 -23.09 37.22 2.41
CA GLY A 21 -22.16 38.15 3.05
C GLY A 21 -21.04 37.40 3.76
N LEU A 22 -19.95 37.06 3.05
CA LEU A 22 -18.65 36.81 3.67
C LEU A 22 -17.50 37.32 2.76
N PRO A 23 -17.16 38.61 2.78
CA PRO A 23 -15.86 39.10 2.33
C PRO A 23 -14.91 39.24 3.52
N GLY A 24 -14.00 38.28 3.63
CA GLY A 24 -12.91 38.25 4.61
C GLY A 24 -11.69 37.50 4.10
N ALA A 25 -11.35 37.68 2.81
CA ALA A 25 -10.08 37.19 2.28
C ALA A 25 -8.95 38.09 2.76
N GLY A 26 -8.32 37.73 3.88
CA GLY A 26 -7.04 38.30 4.27
C GLY A 26 -5.96 37.94 3.25
N PRO A 27 -5.09 38.87 2.84
CA PRO A 27 -3.98 38.58 1.93
C PRO A 27 -2.85 37.90 2.73
N GLY A 28 -2.96 36.58 2.88
CA GLY A 28 -1.93 35.72 3.46
C GLY A 28 -1.35 34.79 2.40
N ALA A 29 -0.06 34.93 2.15
CA ALA A 29 0.70 34.15 1.20
C ALA A 29 0.65 32.63 1.48
N GLY A 30 0.46 31.84 0.42
CA GLY A 30 0.63 30.39 0.43
C GLY A 30 0.35 29.87 -0.97
N GLY A 31 1.22 29.02 -1.54
CA GLY A 31 0.90 28.30 -2.78
C GLY A 31 -0.42 27.52 -2.64
N PRO A 32 -0.97 26.95 -3.74
CA PRO A 32 -2.19 26.15 -3.62
C PRO A 32 -1.99 25.11 -2.51
N PRO A 33 -2.89 24.99 -1.53
CA PRO A 33 -2.79 23.91 -0.55
C PRO A 33 -2.79 22.61 -1.35
N VAL A 34 -1.72 21.81 -1.21
CA VAL A 34 -1.66 20.49 -1.86
C VAL A 34 -2.94 19.76 -1.51
N SER A 35 -3.68 19.33 -2.53
CA SER A 35 -4.96 18.68 -2.29
C SER A 35 -4.71 17.40 -1.48
N VAL A 36 -5.69 16.98 -0.67
CA VAL A 36 -5.56 15.76 0.15
C VAL A 36 -5.15 14.57 -0.72
N LEU A 37 -5.70 14.51 -1.95
CA LEU A 37 -5.38 13.48 -2.92
C LEU A 37 -3.93 13.56 -3.44
N GLU A 38 -3.43 14.76 -3.73
CA GLU A 38 -2.03 14.99 -4.09
C GLU A 38 -1.09 14.55 -2.98
N TRP A 39 -1.40 14.88 -1.74
CA TRP A 39 -0.60 14.46 -0.58
C TRP A 39 -0.51 12.93 -0.48
N TYR A 40 -1.65 12.23 -0.56
CA TYR A 40 -1.66 10.76 -0.55
C TYR A 40 -0.92 10.17 -1.76
N LEU A 41 -1.00 10.79 -2.93
CA LEU A 41 -0.27 10.36 -4.11
C LEU A 41 1.25 10.51 -3.92
N CYS A 42 1.71 11.62 -3.33
CA CYS A 42 3.12 11.82 -2.99
C CYS A 42 3.62 10.76 -2.00
N VAL A 43 2.83 10.47 -0.96
CA VAL A 43 3.16 9.41 0.01
C VAL A 43 3.22 8.04 -0.67
N ALA A 44 2.24 7.72 -1.52
CA ALA A 44 2.20 6.47 -2.26
C ALA A 44 3.42 6.30 -3.18
N ALA A 45 3.78 7.34 -3.93
CA ALA A 45 4.95 7.37 -4.78
C ALA A 45 6.25 7.21 -3.97
N ALA A 46 6.38 7.93 -2.85
CA ALA A 46 7.54 7.83 -1.96
C ALA A 46 7.72 6.41 -1.43
N LEU A 47 6.66 5.80 -0.88
CA LEU A 47 6.71 4.42 -0.37
C LEU A 47 7.08 3.41 -1.48
N THR A 48 6.49 3.57 -2.67
CA THR A 48 6.76 2.69 -3.81
C THR A 48 8.21 2.78 -4.26
N VAL A 49 8.73 4.00 -4.42
CA VAL A 49 10.12 4.23 -4.88
C VAL A 49 11.12 3.81 -3.81
N LEU A 50 10.98 4.29 -2.56
CA LEU A 50 11.91 3.96 -1.49
C LEU A 50 11.91 2.46 -1.19
N GLY A 51 10.73 1.84 -1.15
CA GLY A 51 10.58 0.40 -0.98
C GLY A 51 11.26 -0.38 -2.11
N SER A 52 11.04 0.01 -3.37
CA SER A 52 11.63 -0.66 -4.53
C SER A 52 13.16 -0.49 -4.58
N VAL A 53 13.67 0.72 -4.34
CA VAL A 53 15.12 0.97 -4.27
C VAL A 53 15.74 0.12 -3.17
N ARG A 54 15.17 0.13 -1.96
CA ARG A 54 15.72 -0.66 -0.84
C ARG A 54 15.60 -2.16 -1.09
N LEU A 55 14.53 -2.62 -1.74
CA LEU A 55 14.32 -4.01 -2.14
C LEU A 55 15.42 -4.50 -3.09
N LEU A 56 15.79 -3.68 -4.08
CA LEU A 56 16.84 -4.01 -5.05
C LEU A 56 18.25 -3.98 -4.42
N LEU A 57 18.47 -3.11 -3.43
CA LEU A 57 19.77 -2.95 -2.77
C LEU A 57 19.96 -3.86 -1.54
N ALA A 58 18.89 -4.46 -1.00
CA ALA A 58 18.98 -5.31 0.19
C ALA A 58 19.63 -6.67 -0.11
N ARG A 59 20.60 -7.07 0.72
CA ARG A 59 21.21 -8.42 0.68
C ARG A 59 20.48 -9.43 1.55
N ASP A 60 19.98 -8.97 2.70
CA ASP A 60 19.25 -9.80 3.64
C ASP A 60 17.85 -10.15 3.08
N PRO A 61 17.46 -11.43 3.00
CA PRO A 61 16.18 -11.88 2.46
C PRO A 61 14.96 -11.45 3.29
N LEU A 62 15.07 -11.34 4.62
CA LEU A 62 14.02 -10.78 5.47
C LEU A 62 13.80 -9.31 5.15
N VAL A 63 14.90 -8.55 5.04
CA VAL A 63 14.83 -7.13 4.69
C VAL A 63 14.22 -6.96 3.30
N ARG A 64 14.56 -7.81 2.33
CA ARG A 64 13.91 -7.81 1.01
C ARG A 64 12.41 -8.06 1.12
N LEU A 65 11.96 -9.01 1.94
CA LEU A 65 10.53 -9.28 2.12
C LEU A 65 9.79 -8.08 2.72
N ILE A 66 10.39 -7.42 3.70
CA ILE A 66 9.83 -6.18 4.30
C ILE A 66 9.76 -5.07 3.24
N CYS A 67 10.84 -4.84 2.50
CA CYS A 67 10.88 -3.81 1.47
C CYS A 67 9.88 -4.05 0.33
N LEU A 68 9.66 -5.31 -0.03
CA LEU A 68 8.64 -5.68 -1.01
C LEU A 68 7.23 -5.34 -0.50
N ASN A 69 6.93 -5.62 0.77
CA ASN A 69 5.65 -5.23 1.37
C ASN A 69 5.45 -3.72 1.42
N VAL A 70 6.51 -2.95 1.72
CA VAL A 70 6.48 -1.48 1.70
C VAL A 70 6.22 -0.95 0.29
N ALA A 71 6.93 -1.48 -0.71
CA ALA A 71 6.72 -1.12 -2.11
C ALA A 71 5.30 -1.46 -2.59
N GLY A 72 4.82 -2.67 -2.25
CA GLY A 72 3.46 -3.13 -2.56
C GLY A 72 2.39 -2.25 -1.91
N SER A 73 2.57 -1.87 -0.64
CA SER A 73 1.66 -0.96 0.07
C SER A 73 1.59 0.41 -0.59
N GLY A 74 2.72 0.95 -1.07
CA GLY A 74 2.75 2.19 -1.86
C GLY A 74 1.99 2.07 -3.18
N ALA A 75 2.13 0.95 -3.88
CA ALA A 75 1.40 0.68 -5.12
C ALA A 75 -0.12 0.56 -4.88
N LEU A 76 -0.52 -0.12 -3.80
CA LEU A 76 -1.94 -0.21 -3.41
C LEU A 76 -2.51 1.16 -3.04
N LEU A 77 -1.76 1.99 -2.31
CA LEU A 77 -2.19 3.35 -2.00
C LEU A 77 -2.36 4.20 -3.27
N SER A 78 -1.51 4.00 -4.28
CA SER A 78 -1.66 4.65 -5.59
C SER A 78 -2.99 4.28 -6.27
N LEU A 79 -3.40 3.01 -6.18
CA LEU A 79 -4.70 2.55 -6.70
C LEU A 79 -5.88 3.11 -5.90
N VAL A 80 -5.76 3.25 -4.57
CA VAL A 80 -6.79 3.90 -3.74
C VAL A 80 -6.98 5.35 -4.17
N VAL A 81 -5.89 6.09 -4.34
CA VAL A 81 -5.93 7.46 -4.88
C VAL A 81 -6.56 7.49 -6.27
N LEU A 82 -6.20 6.54 -7.13
CA LEU A 82 -6.77 6.43 -8.47
C LEU A 82 -8.29 6.22 -8.45
N ALA A 83 -8.78 5.34 -7.56
CA ALA A 83 -10.20 5.03 -7.36
C ALA A 83 -10.99 6.25 -6.86
N ALA A 84 -10.37 7.05 -5.98
CA ALA A 84 -10.98 8.21 -5.35
C ALA A 84 -11.06 9.46 -6.24
N ARG A 85 -10.55 9.42 -7.48
CA ARG A 85 -10.64 10.53 -8.43
C ARG A 85 -12.03 10.73 -9.03
N SER A 86 -12.87 9.71 -9.01
CA SER A 86 -14.25 9.76 -9.52
C SER A 86 -15.25 9.77 -8.36
N ASP A 87 -16.41 10.37 -8.61
CA ASP A 87 -17.57 10.32 -7.70
C ASP A 87 -18.79 9.79 -8.46
N PRO A 88 -19.28 8.56 -8.18
CA PRO A 88 -18.79 7.64 -7.14
C PRO A 88 -17.39 7.06 -7.45
N PRO A 89 -16.69 6.51 -6.43
CA PRO A 89 -15.38 5.88 -6.62
C PRO A 89 -15.40 4.77 -7.66
N ASP A 90 -14.32 4.66 -8.44
CA ASP A 90 -14.21 3.66 -9.51
C ASP A 90 -14.13 2.23 -8.92
N PRO A 91 -15.07 1.32 -9.25
CA PRO A 91 -15.09 -0.03 -8.72
C PRO A 91 -13.89 -0.89 -9.15
N VAL A 92 -13.26 -0.60 -10.29
CA VAL A 92 -12.18 -1.45 -10.82
C VAL A 92 -10.88 -1.32 -10.01
N PRO A 93 -10.29 -0.12 -9.82
CA PRO A 93 -9.12 0.01 -8.95
C PRO A 93 -9.43 -0.37 -7.49
N HIS A 94 -10.68 -0.20 -7.05
CA HIS A 94 -11.10 -0.61 -5.71
C HIS A 94 -11.03 -2.13 -5.52
N ALA A 95 -11.55 -2.91 -6.48
CA ALA A 95 -11.42 -4.38 -6.47
C ALA A 95 -9.95 -4.82 -6.55
N LEU A 96 -9.14 -4.15 -7.38
CA LEU A 96 -7.71 -4.42 -7.49
C LEU A 96 -6.98 -4.21 -6.15
N VAL A 97 -7.34 -3.19 -5.37
CA VAL A 97 -6.77 -2.98 -4.04
C VAL A 97 -7.09 -4.15 -3.10
N LEU A 98 -8.34 -4.60 -3.05
CA LEU A 98 -8.74 -5.73 -2.20
C LEU A 98 -7.98 -7.02 -2.57
N THR A 99 -7.90 -7.33 -3.86
CA THR A 99 -7.13 -8.50 -4.33
C THR A 99 -5.65 -8.37 -4.02
N GLY A 100 -5.07 -7.18 -4.21
CA GLY A 100 -3.65 -6.93 -3.97
C GLY A 100 -3.26 -6.99 -2.49
N ILE A 101 -4.14 -6.57 -1.58
CA ILE A 101 -3.92 -6.74 -0.13
C ILE A 101 -3.79 -8.23 0.22
N VAL A 102 -4.71 -9.06 -0.27
CA VAL A 102 -4.68 -10.52 -0.04
C VAL A 102 -3.40 -11.14 -0.62
N ILE A 103 -3.03 -10.78 -1.85
CA ILE A 103 -1.79 -11.25 -2.50
C ILE A 103 -0.55 -10.86 -1.70
N THR A 104 -0.50 -9.62 -1.18
CA THR A 104 0.64 -9.10 -0.41
C THR A 104 0.83 -9.87 0.91
N VAL A 105 -0.27 -10.15 1.62
CA VAL A 105 -0.24 -10.98 2.84
C VAL A 105 0.18 -12.42 2.52
N ALA A 106 -0.36 -13.02 1.45
CA ALA A 106 0.01 -14.36 1.02
C ALA A 106 1.50 -14.45 0.64
N PHE A 107 2.02 -13.45 -0.08
CA PHE A 107 3.43 -13.38 -0.45
C PHE A 107 4.34 -13.36 0.78
N THR A 108 3.95 -12.66 1.85
CA THR A 108 4.69 -12.66 3.11
C THR A 108 4.74 -14.05 3.74
N GLY A 109 3.60 -14.74 3.78
CA GLY A 109 3.56 -16.12 4.29
C GLY A 109 4.46 -17.05 3.48
N VAL A 110 4.37 -17.01 2.14
CA VAL A 110 5.22 -17.81 1.24
C VAL A 110 6.69 -17.44 1.40
N GLY A 111 7.02 -16.15 1.43
CA GLY A 111 8.38 -15.64 1.58
C GLY A 111 9.05 -16.10 2.86
N LEU A 112 8.33 -16.07 4.00
CA LEU A 112 8.84 -16.56 5.28
C LEU A 112 9.08 -18.07 5.27
N VAL A 113 8.17 -18.85 4.66
CA VAL A 113 8.34 -20.31 4.53
C VAL A 113 9.57 -20.64 3.68
N LEU A 114 9.77 -19.94 2.56
CA LEU A 114 10.94 -20.13 1.68
C LEU A 114 12.24 -19.75 2.38
N LEU A 115 12.23 -18.65 3.13
CA LEU A 115 13.38 -18.22 3.90
C LEU A 115 13.79 -19.28 4.93
N ARG A 116 12.83 -19.74 5.75
CA ARG A 116 13.07 -20.78 6.76
C ARG A 116 13.64 -22.04 6.13
N ARG A 117 13.10 -22.47 4.97
CA ARG A 117 13.62 -23.63 4.24
C ARG A 117 15.07 -23.46 3.75
N THR A 118 15.48 -22.23 3.47
CA THR A 118 16.85 -21.94 3.03
C THR A 118 17.83 -22.02 4.20
N GLU A 119 17.41 -21.62 5.40
CA GLU A 119 18.21 -21.73 6.63
C GLU A 119 18.33 -23.18 7.12
N GLU A 120 17.31 -24.01 6.87
CA GLU A 120 17.31 -25.44 7.24
C GLU A 120 18.13 -26.33 6.28
N ALA A 121 18.63 -25.80 5.16
CA ALA A 121 19.48 -26.55 4.24
C ALA A 121 20.83 -26.89 4.94
N PRO A 122 21.21 -28.18 5.08
CA PRO A 122 22.40 -28.56 5.83
C PRO A 122 23.66 -27.86 5.35
N ALA A 123 24.38 -27.23 6.28
CA ALA A 123 25.74 -26.77 6.05
C ALA A 123 26.65 -27.99 5.83
N ASP A 124 27.29 -28.01 4.67
CA ASP A 124 28.41 -28.86 4.21
C ASP A 124 28.22 -30.40 4.17
N PRO A 125 28.16 -31.00 2.95
CA PRO A 125 28.36 -32.45 2.74
C PRO A 125 29.78 -32.96 3.06
N GLY A 126 30.75 -32.09 3.35
CA GLY A 126 32.17 -32.39 3.53
C GLY A 126 32.66 -32.48 4.98
N GLU A 127 31.99 -31.87 5.94
CA GLU A 127 32.36 -31.95 7.36
C GLU A 127 31.82 -33.26 7.96
N ALA A 128 32.50 -34.36 7.62
CA ALA A 128 32.33 -35.60 8.38
C ALA A 128 32.61 -35.26 9.85
N PRO A 129 31.68 -35.59 10.79
CA PRO A 129 31.93 -35.38 12.20
C PRO A 129 33.28 -36.03 12.55
N PRO A 130 34.16 -35.37 13.34
CA PRO A 130 35.44 -35.93 13.68
C PRO A 130 35.22 -37.34 14.19
N GLY A 131 35.74 -38.32 13.44
CA GLY A 131 35.55 -39.71 13.77
C GLY A 131 36.11 -39.98 15.17
N PRO A 132 35.73 -41.10 15.82
CA PRO A 132 36.29 -41.50 17.12
C PRO A 132 37.83 -41.60 17.16
N TRP A 133 38.47 -41.47 16.00
CA TRP A 133 39.88 -41.65 15.72
C TRP A 133 40.45 -40.36 15.12
N GLY A 134 40.48 -39.28 15.90
CA GLY A 134 41.41 -38.18 15.63
C GLY A 134 42.87 -38.69 15.72
N PRO A 135 43.85 -38.10 15.01
CA PRO A 135 45.22 -38.58 15.06
C PRO A 135 45.69 -38.58 16.51
N ALA A 136 45.86 -39.79 17.05
CA ALA A 136 46.49 -40.00 18.34
C ALA A 136 47.85 -39.30 18.28
N GLY A 137 48.12 -38.44 19.25
CA GLY A 137 49.37 -37.70 19.32
C GLY A 137 50.55 -38.64 19.10
N GLU A 138 51.19 -38.48 17.94
CA GLU A 138 52.57 -38.86 17.75
C GLU A 138 53.43 -37.84 18.50
N GLU A 139 53.35 -37.85 19.84
CA GLU A 139 54.42 -37.31 20.67
C GLU A 139 55.56 -38.33 20.63
N GLY A 140 56.39 -38.15 19.59
CA GLY A 140 57.60 -38.90 19.37
C GLY A 140 58.52 -38.80 20.57
N GLY A 141 58.72 -39.95 21.23
CA GLY A 141 59.93 -40.19 21.99
C GLY A 141 61.10 -40.37 21.02
N ARG A 142 62.11 -39.51 21.14
CA ARG A 142 63.54 -39.81 21.24
C ARG A 142 64.37 -38.55 21.04
#